data_AF-Q17BV1-F1
#
_entry.id   AF-Q17BV1-F1
#
_cell.length_a   1.000
_cell.length_b   1.000
_cell.length_c   1.000
_cell.angle_alpha   90.00
_cell.angle_beta   90.00
_cell.angle_gamma   90.00
#
_symmetry.space_group_name_H-M   'P 1'
#
loop_
_entity.id
_entity.type
_entity.pdbx_description
1 polymer ?
#
loop_
_entity_poly.entity_id
_entity_poly.type
_entity_poly.pdbx_seq_one_letter_code
_entity_poly.pdbx_strand_id
1 'polypeptide(L)'
;MNQTVTEHKKWMSNNLHKIRDRGFSTLDPPPAIGELSHQISTTNDDFPAPVTTPVPTSVGFATVSGSIMKTIMLNTSEMIFIYIIPALLHLGGFVIGIYIYRFADNEHLQCLIEKVFILCNVPRRLVVTLWVYFILGALWLAGSTAYVYLLTLKHSYVIASFPRWNSWDELDPTERDYVRIFLCVSLFFHDLVQVVIIISYSLMCYLLRCYLVGLKEKLLLHTIEPLNWMREICEFRKLLHHLNAKISLPVACLALLNLSYMFSSVVHLFQDMNSCPIRVFSYTVANVLLWLVISLMSFFQAASLTASCRQTQTCGHLISIRPFVHRNTSSEDLNTVLLYASSLNMSAKLFRMPINAHYLCFVVFVSILALLTFGMCLSLAIGGDVP
;
A
#
# COMPACT_ATOMS: atom_id res chain seq x y z
N MET A 1 -12.70 39.34 32.85
CA MET A 1 -13.01 37.92 32.53
C MET A 1 -14.42 37.47 32.96
N ASN A 2 -15.09 38.14 33.91
CA ASN A 2 -16.45 37.78 34.35
C ASN A 2 -17.62 38.52 33.66
N GLN A 3 -17.35 39.37 32.65
CA GLN A 3 -18.38 40.13 31.93
C GLN A 3 -18.74 39.49 30.58
N THR A 4 -17.78 38.83 29.93
CA THR A 4 -17.96 38.14 28.64
C THR A 4 -18.73 36.81 28.76
N VAL A 5 -18.66 36.14 29.91
CA VAL A 5 -19.39 34.88 30.16
C VAL A 5 -20.88 35.13 30.39
N THR A 6 -21.24 36.28 30.96
CA THR A 6 -22.64 36.66 31.24
C THR A 6 -23.37 37.06 29.95
N GLU A 7 -22.69 37.72 29.02
CA GLU A 7 -23.26 38.07 27.71
C GLU A 7 -23.49 36.84 26.83
N HIS A 8 -22.58 35.86 26.88
CA HIS A 8 -22.72 34.61 26.13
C HIS A 8 -23.88 33.73 26.64
N LYS A 9 -24.15 33.74 27.96
CA LYS A 9 -25.35 33.07 28.53
C LYS A 9 -26.64 33.79 28.13
N LYS A 10 -26.63 35.13 28.05
CA LYS A 10 -27.80 35.93 27.64
C LYS A 10 -28.12 35.75 26.16
N TRP A 11 -27.09 35.58 25.31
CA TRP A 11 -27.25 35.27 23.89
C TRP A 11 -27.82 33.86 23.64
N MET A 12 -27.33 32.84 24.36
CA MET A 12 -27.87 31.48 24.23
C MET A 12 -29.33 31.36 24.71
N SER A 13 -29.71 32.06 25.79
CA SER A 13 -31.09 32.03 26.30
C SER A 13 -32.10 32.65 25.30
N ASN A 14 -31.71 33.70 24.57
CA ASN A 14 -32.60 34.36 23.61
C ASN A 14 -32.77 33.56 22.31
N ASN A 15 -31.77 32.78 21.89
CA ASN A 15 -31.87 31.97 20.68
C ASN A 15 -32.60 30.63 20.89
N LEU A 16 -32.57 30.07 22.11
CA LEU A 16 -33.31 28.85 22.44
C LEU A 16 -34.83 29.04 22.44
N HIS A 17 -35.33 30.24 22.73
CA HIS A 17 -36.77 30.54 22.60
C HIS A 17 -37.20 30.65 21.12
N LYS A 18 -36.32 31.14 20.24
CA LYS A 18 -36.59 31.35 18.81
C LYS A 18 -36.60 30.05 17.99
N ILE A 19 -35.99 28.99 18.53
CA ILE A 19 -35.97 27.64 17.92
C ILE A 19 -37.19 26.81 18.36
N ARG A 20 -37.80 27.12 19.52
CA ARG A 20 -38.99 26.42 20.02
C ARG A 20 -40.29 26.82 19.31
N ASP A 21 -40.35 28.00 18.69
CA ASP A 21 -41.55 28.55 18.04
C ASP A 21 -41.60 28.30 16.51
N ARG A 22 -40.70 27.47 15.95
CA ARG A 22 -40.71 27.06 14.52
C ARG A 22 -41.06 25.57 14.31
N GLY A 23 -41.87 25.02 15.21
CA GLY A 23 -42.50 23.72 15.02
C GLY A 23 -43.99 23.89 14.73
N PHE A 24 -44.46 23.23 13.66
CA PHE A 24 -45.86 23.03 13.25
C PHE A 24 -46.61 24.23 12.64
N SER A 25 -46.83 24.18 11.32
CA SER A 25 -48.16 24.28 10.71
C SER A 25 -48.14 24.02 9.19
N THR A 26 -48.86 22.96 8.81
CA THR A 26 -49.74 22.79 7.63
C THR A 26 -49.21 22.85 6.18
N LEU A 27 -49.48 21.71 5.51
CA LEU A 27 -49.49 21.46 4.06
C LEU A 27 -50.24 22.50 3.23
N ASP A 28 -49.72 22.80 2.04
CA ASP A 28 -50.51 23.23 0.88
C ASP A 28 -50.04 22.47 -0.39
N PRO A 29 -50.95 21.92 -1.22
CA PRO A 29 -50.65 21.25 -2.49
C PRO A 29 -50.66 22.24 -3.68
N PRO A 30 -50.12 21.85 -4.85
CA PRO A 30 -49.97 22.75 -6.01
C PRO A 30 -51.29 22.97 -6.77
N PRO A 31 -51.48 24.10 -7.48
CA PRO A 31 -52.73 24.41 -8.14
C PRO A 31 -52.92 23.62 -9.43
N ALA A 32 -54.15 23.11 -9.58
CA ALA A 32 -54.66 22.47 -10.77
C ALA A 32 -55.01 23.50 -11.87
N ILE A 33 -54.88 23.02 -13.10
CA ILE A 33 -55.22 23.64 -14.38
C ILE A 33 -56.73 23.94 -14.40
N GLY A 34 -57.10 25.20 -14.60
CA GLY A 34 -58.48 25.64 -14.81
C GLY A 34 -58.65 26.20 -16.22
N GLU A 35 -59.48 25.53 -17.01
CA GLU A 35 -60.09 26.05 -18.24
C GLU A 35 -60.93 27.30 -17.93
N LEU A 36 -60.78 28.36 -18.73
CA LEU A 36 -61.90 29.24 -19.06
C LEU A 36 -61.74 29.75 -20.49
N SER A 37 -62.81 29.54 -21.24
CA SER A 37 -62.99 29.73 -22.66
C SER A 37 -63.54 31.12 -23.01
N HIS A 38 -63.46 31.42 -24.31
CA HIS A 38 -64.15 32.48 -25.08
C HIS A 38 -63.66 33.93 -24.97
N GLN A 39 -62.97 34.38 -26.02
CA GLN A 39 -63.59 35.34 -26.95
C GLN A 39 -63.08 35.16 -28.39
N ILE A 40 -64.06 35.22 -29.30
CA ILE A 40 -64.02 34.99 -30.74
C ILE A 40 -63.69 36.32 -31.43
N SER A 41 -62.81 36.31 -32.44
CA SER A 41 -63.03 37.11 -33.65
C SER A 41 -62.27 36.53 -34.85
N THR A 42 -63.01 36.50 -35.96
CA THR A 42 -62.88 35.78 -37.23
C THR A 42 -62.01 36.48 -38.29
N THR A 43 -61.36 35.70 -39.17
CA THR A 43 -61.40 35.80 -40.66
C THR A 43 -60.54 34.69 -41.34
N ASN A 44 -61.21 33.67 -41.91
CA ASN A 44 -61.20 33.15 -43.30
C ASN A 44 -59.99 33.46 -44.23
N ASP A 45 -59.46 32.64 -45.17
CA ASP A 45 -59.79 31.38 -45.90
C ASP A 45 -58.40 30.77 -46.34
N ASP A 46 -58.12 29.47 -46.56
CA ASP A 46 -58.48 28.56 -47.68
C ASP A 46 -57.73 27.20 -47.50
N PHE A 47 -58.31 26.08 -47.98
CA PHE A 47 -57.74 24.70 -48.08
C PHE A 47 -57.78 24.25 -49.58
N PRO A 48 -57.27 23.08 -50.07
CA PRO A 48 -56.64 21.90 -49.40
C PRO A 48 -55.43 21.21 -50.11
N ALA A 49 -54.76 20.26 -49.41
CA ALA A 49 -54.31 18.97 -49.97
C ALA A 49 -53.90 17.99 -48.83
N PRO A 50 -54.21 16.67 -48.91
CA PRO A 50 -53.90 15.71 -47.85
C PRO A 50 -52.52 15.05 -48.08
N VAL A 51 -51.62 15.17 -47.10
CA VAL A 51 -50.34 14.43 -47.09
C VAL A 51 -50.36 13.42 -45.94
N THR A 52 -50.22 12.16 -46.32
CA THR A 52 -50.06 10.96 -45.50
C THR A 52 -48.84 11.04 -44.56
N THR A 53 -49.03 10.57 -43.33
CA THR A 53 -48.05 10.44 -42.23
C THR A 53 -46.77 9.65 -42.59
N PRO A 54 -45.68 9.81 -41.81
CA PRO A 54 -45.47 8.81 -40.77
C PRO A 54 -45.10 9.39 -39.39
N VAL A 55 -45.61 8.68 -38.39
CA VAL A 55 -45.32 8.75 -36.95
C VAL A 55 -43.80 8.65 -36.70
N PRO A 56 -43.18 9.50 -35.85
CA PRO A 56 -41.83 9.27 -35.38
C PRO A 56 -41.86 8.16 -34.32
N THR A 57 -41.42 6.98 -34.74
CA THR A 57 -41.17 5.82 -33.88
C THR A 57 -40.13 6.15 -32.82
N SER A 58 -40.35 5.61 -31.63
CA SER A 58 -39.64 5.78 -30.36
C SER A 58 -38.17 5.34 -30.36
N VAL A 59 -37.29 6.05 -31.06
CA VAL A 59 -35.83 5.86 -31.00
C VAL A 59 -35.22 6.92 -30.09
N GLY A 60 -35.20 6.67 -28.78
CA GLY A 60 -34.60 7.61 -27.82
C GLY A 60 -34.38 7.07 -26.41
N PHE A 61 -35.17 6.09 -25.95
CA PHE A 61 -35.07 5.63 -24.56
C PHE A 61 -34.11 4.46 -24.33
N ALA A 62 -33.95 3.55 -25.30
CA ALA A 62 -33.09 2.36 -25.13
C ALA A 62 -31.58 2.70 -25.17
N THR A 63 -31.16 3.62 -26.06
CA THR A 63 -29.76 4.03 -26.19
C THR A 63 -29.29 4.90 -25.04
N VAL A 64 -30.18 5.73 -24.48
CA VAL A 64 -29.91 6.57 -23.30
C VAL A 64 -29.84 5.71 -22.03
N SER A 65 -30.71 4.71 -21.88
CA SER A 65 -30.67 3.75 -20.77
C SER A 65 -29.38 2.90 -20.76
N GLY A 66 -28.92 2.45 -21.93
CA GLY A 66 -27.66 1.71 -22.05
C GLY A 66 -26.41 2.53 -21.72
N SER A 67 -26.37 3.81 -22.09
CA SER A 67 -25.29 4.73 -21.74
C SER A 67 -25.30 5.09 -20.25
N ILE A 68 -26.47 5.34 -19.67
CA ILE A 68 -26.61 5.61 -18.23
C ILE A 68 -26.20 4.39 -17.40
N MET A 69 -26.64 3.19 -17.78
CA MET A 69 -26.24 1.94 -17.12
C MET A 69 -24.73 1.71 -17.21
N LYS A 70 -24.11 1.96 -18.38
CA LYS A 70 -22.65 1.89 -18.54
C LYS A 70 -21.92 2.90 -17.65
N THR A 71 -22.38 4.15 -17.59
CA THR A 71 -21.78 5.19 -16.73
C THR A 71 -21.95 4.88 -15.24
N ILE A 72 -23.08 4.34 -14.82
CA ILE A 72 -23.33 3.90 -13.44
C ILE A 72 -22.45 2.70 -13.09
N MET A 73 -22.35 1.70 -13.98
CA MET A 73 -21.49 0.52 -13.79
C MET A 73 -20.00 0.91 -13.75
N LEU A 74 -19.54 1.81 -14.62
CA LEU A 74 -18.18 2.35 -14.61
C LEU A 74 -17.88 3.08 -13.31
N ASN A 75 -18.71 4.04 -12.91
CA ASN A 75 -18.56 4.75 -11.63
C ASN A 75 -18.55 3.79 -10.43
N THR A 76 -19.39 2.75 -10.45
CA THR A 76 -19.46 1.77 -9.36
C THR A 76 -18.20 0.91 -9.32
N SER A 77 -17.68 0.49 -10.48
CA SER A 77 -16.43 -0.26 -10.56
C SER A 77 -15.22 0.58 -10.12
N GLU A 78 -15.14 1.85 -10.52
CA GLU A 78 -14.08 2.78 -10.08
C GLU A 78 -14.09 2.93 -8.55
N MET A 79 -15.27 3.12 -7.95
CA MET A 79 -15.39 3.25 -6.50
C MET A 79 -14.95 1.98 -5.75
N ILE A 80 -15.28 0.80 -6.27
CA ILE A 80 -14.92 -0.49 -5.66
C ILE A 80 -13.41 -0.74 -5.76
N PHE A 81 -12.81 -0.53 -6.93
CA PHE A 81 -11.39 -0.86 -7.18
C PHE A 81 -10.41 0.19 -6.65
N ILE A 82 -10.80 1.47 -6.60
CA ILE A 82 -9.92 2.56 -6.15
C ILE A 82 -9.98 2.75 -4.63
N TYR A 83 -11.15 2.57 -4.01
CA TYR A 83 -11.33 2.88 -2.58
C TYR A 83 -11.62 1.66 -1.72
N ILE A 84 -12.58 0.81 -2.10
CA ILE A 84 -13.06 -0.27 -1.22
C ILE A 84 -12.02 -1.39 -1.08
N ILE A 85 -11.51 -1.92 -2.20
CA ILE A 85 -10.54 -3.02 -2.17
C ILE A 85 -9.25 -2.61 -1.46
N PRO A 86 -8.61 -1.46 -1.79
CA PRO A 86 -7.43 -0.99 -1.08
C PRO A 86 -7.65 -0.80 0.43
N ALA A 87 -8.77 -0.20 0.83
CA ALA A 87 -9.09 0.01 2.24
C ALA A 87 -9.29 -1.31 3.00
N LEU A 88 -9.97 -2.29 2.41
CA LEU A 88 -10.14 -3.62 3.00
C LEU A 88 -8.81 -4.37 3.11
N LEU A 89 -7.95 -4.24 2.11
CA LEU A 89 -6.63 -4.90 2.10
C LEU A 89 -5.70 -4.32 3.16
N HIS A 90 -5.69 -2.98 3.31
CA HIS A 90 -4.94 -2.29 4.35
C HIS A 90 -5.49 -2.61 5.74
N LEU A 91 -6.81 -2.49 5.94
CA LEU A 91 -7.47 -2.81 7.20
C LEU A 91 -7.24 -4.27 7.60
N GLY A 92 -7.36 -5.20 6.65
CA GLY A 92 -7.05 -6.62 6.86
C GLY A 92 -5.60 -6.83 7.28
N GLY A 93 -4.65 -6.19 6.58
CA GLY A 93 -3.23 -6.21 6.93
C GLY A 93 -2.97 -5.66 8.34
N PHE A 94 -3.63 -4.56 8.71
CA PHE A 94 -3.53 -3.93 10.02
C PHE A 94 -4.10 -4.79 11.15
N VAL A 95 -5.32 -5.32 11.01
CA VAL A 95 -5.97 -6.16 12.03
C VAL A 95 -5.17 -7.43 12.27
N ILE A 96 -4.71 -8.08 11.20
CA ILE A 96 -3.86 -9.26 11.29
C ILE A 96 -2.51 -8.89 11.92
N GLY A 97 -1.92 -7.75 11.55
CA GLY A 97 -0.68 -7.23 12.12
C GLY A 97 -0.80 -7.01 13.63
N ILE A 98 -1.83 -6.30 14.10
CA ILE A 98 -2.09 -6.09 15.54
C ILE A 98 -2.29 -7.42 16.25
N TYR A 99 -3.09 -8.32 15.68
CA TYR A 99 -3.35 -9.62 16.27
C TYR A 99 -2.03 -10.37 16.53
N ILE A 100 -1.16 -10.39 15.52
CA ILE A 100 0.13 -11.06 15.58
C ILE A 100 1.06 -10.39 16.59
N TYR A 101 1.33 -9.09 16.44
CA TYR A 101 2.31 -8.39 17.28
C TYR A 101 1.88 -8.29 18.75
N ARG A 102 0.58 -8.20 19.04
CA ARG A 102 0.09 -8.03 20.41
C ARG A 102 -0.21 -9.35 21.11
N PHE A 103 -0.78 -10.32 20.42
CA PHE A 103 -1.29 -11.54 21.05
C PHE A 103 -0.48 -12.80 20.71
N ALA A 104 0.24 -12.84 19.57
CA ALA A 104 0.94 -14.05 19.13
C ALA A 104 2.47 -13.99 19.29
N ASP A 105 3.09 -12.80 19.29
CA ASP A 105 4.53 -12.66 19.01
C ASP A 105 5.44 -12.19 20.15
N ASN A 106 4.91 -11.78 21.31
CA ASN A 106 5.76 -11.23 22.37
C ASN A 106 6.85 -12.22 22.84
N GLU A 107 6.52 -13.50 23.01
CA GLU A 107 7.48 -14.50 23.50
C GLU A 107 8.46 -14.98 22.42
N HIS A 108 7.99 -15.23 21.19
CA HIS A 108 8.83 -15.75 20.11
C HIS A 108 9.83 -14.73 19.58
N LEU A 109 9.42 -13.47 19.44
CA LEU A 109 10.30 -12.39 19.00
C LEU A 109 11.35 -12.09 20.07
N GLN A 110 10.95 -12.00 21.35
CA GLN A 110 11.86 -11.76 22.45
C GLN A 110 12.89 -12.89 22.58
N CYS A 111 12.44 -14.15 22.51
CA CYS A 111 13.32 -15.31 22.51
C CYS A 111 14.29 -15.29 21.31
N LEU A 112 13.82 -14.95 20.11
CA LEU A 112 14.69 -14.83 18.93
C LEU A 112 15.75 -13.74 19.12
N ILE A 113 15.36 -12.55 19.61
CA ILE A 113 16.28 -11.45 19.86
C ILE A 113 17.34 -11.86 20.88
N GLU A 114 16.92 -12.45 22.00
CA GLU A 114 17.81 -12.91 23.05
C GLU A 114 18.81 -13.95 22.51
N LYS A 115 18.32 -14.98 21.81
CA LYS A 115 19.16 -16.00 21.19
C LYS A 115 20.14 -15.41 20.19
N VAL A 116 19.70 -14.49 19.33
CA VAL A 116 20.58 -13.84 18.34
C VAL A 116 21.64 -12.99 19.03
N PHE A 117 21.29 -12.25 20.07
CA PHE A 117 22.22 -11.38 20.79
C PHE A 117 23.28 -12.19 21.53
N ILE A 118 22.90 -13.28 22.17
CA ILE A 118 23.83 -14.23 22.83
C ILE A 118 24.73 -14.93 21.78
N LEU A 119 24.18 -15.23 20.60
CA LEU A 119 24.91 -15.91 19.54
C LEU A 119 25.88 -14.97 18.78
N CYS A 120 25.60 -13.67 18.75
CA CYS A 120 26.38 -12.70 17.99
C CYS A 120 27.70 -12.35 18.69
N ASN A 121 28.82 -12.65 18.03
CA ASN A 121 30.15 -12.24 18.51
C ASN A 121 30.40 -10.72 18.40
N VAL A 122 29.62 -10.01 17.57
CA VAL A 122 29.77 -8.57 17.32
C VAL A 122 28.42 -7.85 17.46
N PRO A 123 27.91 -7.68 18.70
CA PRO A 123 26.59 -7.11 18.95
C PRO A 123 26.45 -5.66 18.44
N ARG A 124 27.55 -4.89 18.44
CA ARG A 124 27.56 -3.51 17.93
C ARG A 124 27.15 -3.43 16.45
N ARG A 125 27.64 -4.36 15.61
CA ARG A 125 27.31 -4.38 14.18
C ARG A 125 25.85 -4.76 13.94
N LEU A 126 25.31 -5.67 14.75
CA LEU A 126 23.91 -6.05 14.73
C LEU A 126 23.03 -4.83 15.02
N VAL A 127 23.29 -4.14 16.14
CA VAL A 127 22.52 -2.95 16.56
C VAL A 127 22.58 -1.85 15.52
N VAL A 128 23.76 -1.55 14.96
CA VAL A 128 23.90 -0.55 13.88
C VAL A 128 23.03 -0.92 12.68
N THR A 129 22.99 -2.20 12.30
CA THR A 129 22.18 -2.64 11.16
C THR A 129 20.68 -2.53 11.46
N LEU A 130 20.24 -2.84 12.70
CA LEU A 130 18.85 -2.62 13.11
C LEU A 130 18.47 -1.14 13.03
N TRP A 131 19.35 -0.24 13.50
CA TRP A 131 19.15 1.21 13.37
C TRP A 131 19.06 1.67 11.92
N VAL A 132 19.86 1.10 11.02
CA VAL A 132 19.77 1.41 9.58
C VAL A 132 18.37 1.09 9.03
N TYR A 133 17.76 -0.03 9.42
CA TYR A 133 16.39 -0.35 9.01
C TYR A 133 15.36 0.64 9.55
N PHE A 134 15.49 1.06 10.81
CA PHE A 134 14.62 2.09 11.39
C PHE A 134 14.76 3.43 10.68
N ILE A 135 15.99 3.88 10.42
CA ILE A 135 16.26 5.14 9.71
C ILE A 135 15.73 5.08 8.28
N LEU A 136 15.93 3.96 7.57
CA LEU A 136 15.42 3.76 6.22
C LEU A 136 13.90 3.85 6.17
N GLY A 137 13.23 3.24 7.15
CA GLY A 137 11.78 3.34 7.32
C GLY A 137 11.30 4.76 7.60
N ALA A 138 11.96 5.47 8.51
CA ALA A 138 11.65 6.86 8.82
C ALA A 138 11.86 7.78 7.60
N LEU A 139 12.91 7.54 6.81
CA LEU A 139 13.17 8.27 5.57
C LEU A 139 12.07 8.03 4.53
N TRP A 140 11.61 6.78 4.39
CA TRP A 140 10.51 6.46 3.49
C TRP A 140 9.20 7.14 3.94
N LEU A 141 8.87 7.10 5.24
CA LEU A 141 7.69 7.76 5.78
C LEU A 141 7.75 9.29 5.59
N ALA A 142 8.92 9.90 5.82
CA ALA A 142 9.14 11.31 5.56
C ALA A 142 8.97 11.64 4.07
N GLY A 143 9.49 10.80 3.18
CA GLY A 143 9.32 10.92 1.74
C GLY A 143 7.85 10.84 1.32
N SER A 144 7.08 9.89 1.87
CA SER A 144 5.65 9.73 1.56
C SER A 144 4.84 10.91 2.06
N THR A 145 5.10 11.35 3.28
CA THR A 145 4.44 12.52 3.89
C THR A 145 4.75 13.79 3.11
N ALA A 146 6.01 13.98 2.71
CA ALA A 146 6.41 15.11 1.87
C ALA A 146 5.71 15.07 0.50
N TYR A 147 5.59 13.89 -0.10
CA TYR A 147 4.87 13.71 -1.37
C TYR A 147 3.38 14.10 -1.24
N VAL A 148 2.68 13.60 -0.22
CA VAL A 148 1.27 13.93 0.06
C VAL A 148 1.09 15.42 0.35
N TYR A 149 2.01 16.02 1.12
CA TYR A 149 2.00 17.45 1.41
C TYR A 149 2.17 18.29 0.13
N LEU A 150 3.14 17.94 -0.72
CA LEU A 150 3.37 18.61 -2.00
C LEU A 150 2.17 18.45 -2.94
N LEU A 151 1.55 17.27 -2.98
CA LEU A 151 0.33 17.05 -3.75
C LEU A 151 -0.80 17.99 -3.27
N THR A 152 -0.99 18.10 -1.96
CA THR A 152 -2.02 18.95 -1.34
C THR A 152 -1.79 20.44 -1.59
N LEU A 153 -0.55 20.91 -1.52
CA LEU A 153 -0.19 22.30 -1.83
C LEU A 153 -0.37 22.64 -3.32
N LYS A 154 0.04 21.71 -4.20
CA LYS A 154 -0.01 21.88 -5.65
C LYS A 154 -1.44 21.73 -6.21
N HIS A 155 -2.36 21.17 -5.43
CA HIS A 155 -3.76 20.99 -5.83
C HIS A 155 -4.59 22.28 -5.90
N SER A 156 -3.95 23.45 -5.91
CA SER A 156 -4.60 24.71 -6.33
C SER A 156 -4.66 24.87 -7.86
N TYR A 157 -4.09 23.95 -8.66
CA TYR A 157 -4.02 24.11 -10.14
C TYR A 157 -4.55 22.91 -10.97
N VAL A 158 -4.91 21.76 -10.37
CA VAL A 158 -5.19 20.50 -11.11
C VAL A 158 -6.63 19.96 -10.92
N ILE A 159 -7.43 20.49 -9.98
CA ILE A 159 -8.87 20.12 -9.84
C ILE A 159 -9.73 20.70 -10.96
N ALA A 160 -9.17 21.49 -11.88
CA ALA A 160 -9.88 21.87 -13.10
C ALA A 160 -10.28 20.68 -14.00
N SER A 161 -9.71 19.47 -13.78
CA SER A 161 -9.96 18.28 -14.59
C SER A 161 -10.88 17.22 -13.96
N PHE A 162 -11.43 17.42 -12.76
CA PHE A 162 -12.53 16.59 -12.24
C PHE A 162 -13.86 17.34 -12.47
N PRO A 163 -14.62 17.07 -13.55
CA PRO A 163 -15.74 17.91 -13.97
C PRO A 163 -17.01 17.69 -13.14
N ARG A 164 -16.96 16.97 -12.01
CA ARG A 164 -18.17 16.41 -11.39
C ARG A 164 -18.26 16.54 -9.88
N TRP A 165 -17.57 17.52 -9.31
CA TRP A 165 -17.78 17.87 -7.91
C TRP A 165 -17.83 19.40 -7.79
N ASN A 166 -18.90 19.98 -8.34
CA ASN A 166 -19.18 21.43 -8.33
C ASN A 166 -19.19 22.08 -6.93
N SER A 167 -19.24 21.29 -5.84
CA SER A 167 -19.25 21.83 -4.48
C SER A 167 -17.88 22.03 -3.82
N TRP A 168 -16.76 21.63 -4.44
CA TRP A 168 -15.44 21.92 -3.84
C TRP A 168 -15.14 23.41 -3.83
N ASP A 169 -15.57 24.15 -4.86
CA ASP A 169 -15.39 25.60 -4.95
C ASP A 169 -16.45 26.40 -4.18
N GLU A 170 -17.53 25.74 -3.73
CA GLU A 170 -18.56 26.32 -2.88
C GLU A 170 -18.26 26.18 -1.37
N LEU A 171 -17.27 25.37 -0.99
CA LEU A 171 -16.86 25.25 0.42
C LEU A 171 -16.06 26.48 0.87
N ASP A 172 -16.40 26.96 2.07
CA ASP A 172 -15.64 28.02 2.74
C ASP A 172 -14.15 27.64 2.83
N PRO A 173 -13.22 28.60 2.62
CA PRO A 173 -11.79 28.33 2.59
C PRO A 173 -11.28 27.66 3.87
N THR A 174 -11.90 27.99 5.01
CA THR A 174 -11.62 27.37 6.30
C THR A 174 -12.03 25.89 6.36
N GLU A 175 -13.17 25.52 5.79
CA GLU A 175 -13.63 24.12 5.74
C GLU A 175 -12.74 23.27 4.83
N ARG A 176 -12.28 23.84 3.71
CA ARG A 176 -11.36 23.18 2.77
C ARG A 176 -10.03 22.83 3.44
N ASP A 177 -9.49 23.73 4.25
CA ASP A 177 -8.24 23.50 4.96
C ASP A 177 -8.39 22.42 6.05
N TYR A 178 -9.54 22.35 6.72
CA TYR A 178 -9.82 21.25 7.65
C TYR A 178 -9.85 19.89 6.94
N VAL A 179 -10.49 19.78 5.78
CA VAL A 179 -10.54 18.53 4.98
C VAL A 179 -9.14 18.13 4.51
N ARG A 180 -8.32 19.10 4.07
CA ARG A 180 -6.92 18.85 3.68
C ARG A 180 -6.07 18.34 4.84
N ILE A 181 -6.15 18.99 6.00
CA ILE A 181 -5.42 18.56 7.20
C ILE A 181 -5.86 17.16 7.60
N PHE A 182 -7.18 16.90 7.62
CA PHE A 182 -7.72 15.59 7.95
C PHE A 182 -7.24 14.50 7.00
N LEU A 183 -7.20 14.78 5.69
CA LEU A 183 -6.66 13.87 4.68
C LEU A 183 -5.16 13.58 4.91
N CYS A 184 -4.35 14.62 5.10
CA CYS A 184 -2.91 14.48 5.37
C CYS A 184 -2.64 13.64 6.63
N VAL A 185 -3.38 13.90 7.71
CA VAL A 185 -3.25 13.15 8.96
C VAL A 185 -3.67 11.69 8.76
N SER A 186 -4.77 11.44 8.05
CA SER A 186 -5.26 10.08 7.78
C SER A 186 -4.27 9.28 6.94
N LEU A 187 -3.70 9.88 5.88
CA LEU A 187 -2.68 9.26 5.04
C LEU A 187 -1.37 9.02 5.79
N PHE A 188 -0.98 9.94 6.67
CA PHE A 188 0.19 9.75 7.53
C PHE A 188 0.04 8.50 8.43
N PHE A 189 -1.11 8.32 9.09
CA PHE A 189 -1.34 7.14 9.91
C PHE A 189 -1.41 5.86 9.08
N HIS A 190 -2.01 5.92 7.89
CA HIS A 190 -2.04 4.80 6.94
C HIS A 190 -0.62 4.35 6.57
N ASP A 191 0.25 5.30 6.21
CA ASP A 191 1.65 5.03 5.83
C ASP A 191 2.51 4.61 7.02
N LEU A 192 2.25 5.19 8.20
CA LEU A 192 2.92 4.81 9.45
C LEU A 192 2.66 3.34 9.79
N VAL A 193 1.40 2.92 9.77
CA VAL A 193 1.01 1.53 10.02
C VAL A 193 1.71 0.59 9.04
N GLN A 194 1.70 0.96 7.76
CA GLN A 194 2.31 0.16 6.71
C GLN A 194 3.82 0.01 6.91
N VAL A 195 4.52 1.12 7.18
CA VAL A 195 5.98 1.09 7.35
C VAL A 195 6.37 0.28 8.59
N VAL A 196 5.61 0.42 9.68
CA VAL A 196 5.86 -0.33 10.92
C VAL A 196 5.75 -1.84 10.69
N ILE A 197 4.73 -2.30 9.96
CA ILE A 197 4.54 -3.73 9.68
C ILE A 197 5.67 -4.27 8.78
N ILE A 198 6.05 -3.53 7.73
CA ILE A 198 7.08 -3.96 6.77
C ILE A 198 8.48 -3.95 7.40
N ILE A 199 8.82 -2.92 8.17
CA ILE A 199 10.10 -2.86 8.90
C ILE A 199 10.17 -3.99 9.92
N SER A 200 9.12 -4.20 10.71
CA SER A 200 9.10 -5.25 11.74
C SER A 200 9.34 -6.64 11.14
N TYR A 201 8.69 -6.94 10.01
CA TYR A 201 8.97 -8.17 9.25
C TYR A 201 10.42 -8.24 8.74
N SER A 202 10.92 -7.14 8.20
CA SER A 202 12.30 -7.05 7.70
C SER A 202 13.33 -7.29 8.80
N LEU A 203 13.10 -6.74 9.99
CA LEU A 203 13.92 -6.96 11.18
C LEU A 203 13.87 -8.43 11.62
N MET A 204 12.69 -9.05 11.63
CA MET A 204 12.55 -10.48 11.96
C MET A 204 13.30 -11.38 10.96
N CYS A 205 13.18 -11.12 9.66
CA CYS A 205 13.95 -11.85 8.64
C CYS A 205 15.45 -11.67 8.83
N TYR A 206 15.90 -10.45 9.13
CA TYR A 206 17.30 -10.15 9.36
C TYR A 206 17.85 -10.85 10.63
N LEU A 207 17.12 -10.80 11.74
CA LEU A 207 17.49 -11.49 12.98
C LEU A 207 17.58 -13.01 12.75
N LEU A 208 16.60 -13.58 12.07
CA LEU A 208 16.56 -15.00 11.75
C LEU A 208 17.73 -15.39 10.82
N ARG A 209 18.12 -14.51 9.90
CA ARG A 209 19.32 -14.68 9.06
C ARG A 209 20.61 -14.68 9.91
N CYS A 210 20.75 -13.71 10.80
CA CYS A 210 21.91 -13.60 11.70
C CYS A 210 22.01 -14.83 12.62
N TYR A 211 20.88 -15.33 13.13
CA TYR A 211 20.84 -16.56 13.91
C TYR A 211 21.45 -17.73 13.14
N LEU A 212 20.99 -17.92 11.90
CA LEU A 212 21.38 -19.02 11.03
C LEU A 212 22.88 -18.96 10.66
N VAL A 213 23.38 -17.76 10.35
CA VAL A 213 24.80 -17.53 10.06
C VAL A 213 25.66 -17.80 11.29
N GLY A 214 25.24 -17.34 12.47
CA GLY A 214 25.95 -17.60 13.73
C GLY A 214 26.02 -19.09 14.07
N LEU A 215 24.94 -19.84 13.86
CA LEU A 215 24.93 -21.29 14.07
C LEU A 215 25.89 -22.00 13.10
N LYS A 216 25.92 -21.57 11.84
CA LYS A 216 26.85 -22.09 10.84
C LYS A 216 28.31 -21.84 11.24
N GLU A 217 28.65 -20.62 11.65
CA GLU A 217 30.01 -20.27 12.08
C GLU A 217 30.44 -21.08 13.30
N LYS A 218 29.57 -21.20 14.30
CA LYS A 218 29.86 -21.97 15.51
C LYS A 218 30.05 -23.47 15.25
N LEU A 219 29.30 -24.05 14.31
CA LEU A 219 29.50 -25.41 13.87
C LEU A 219 30.84 -25.59 13.14
N LEU A 220 31.18 -24.68 12.22
CA LEU A 220 32.44 -24.74 11.46
C LEU A 220 33.69 -24.58 12.33
N LEU A 221 33.58 -23.85 13.44
CA LEU A 221 34.65 -23.65 14.43
C LEU A 221 34.68 -24.72 15.52
N HIS A 222 33.84 -25.77 15.45
CA HIS A 222 33.71 -26.81 16.47
C HIS A 222 33.46 -26.26 17.88
N THR A 223 32.71 -25.17 17.98
CA THR A 223 32.34 -24.57 19.28
C THR A 223 31.02 -25.10 19.83
N ILE A 224 30.31 -25.90 19.03
CA ILE A 224 29.03 -26.53 19.37
C ILE A 224 29.07 -27.98 18.91
N GLU A 225 28.60 -28.89 19.77
CA GLU A 225 28.42 -30.29 19.42
C GLU A 225 27.38 -30.46 18.30
N PRO A 226 27.63 -31.34 17.32
CA PRO A 226 26.70 -31.69 16.24
C PRO A 226 25.24 -31.86 16.63
N LEU A 227 24.97 -32.59 17.71
CA LEU A 227 23.62 -32.88 18.20
C LEU A 227 22.91 -31.61 18.69
N ASN A 228 23.63 -30.75 19.40
CA ASN A 228 23.12 -29.47 19.89
C ASN A 228 22.87 -28.51 18.72
N TRP A 229 23.72 -28.53 17.69
CA TRP A 229 23.46 -27.77 16.47
C TRP A 229 22.17 -28.22 15.75
N MET A 230 21.96 -29.52 15.60
CA MET A 230 20.71 -30.06 15.00
C MET A 230 19.47 -29.63 15.79
N ARG A 231 19.55 -29.63 17.13
CA ARG A 231 18.47 -29.14 18.00
C ARG A 231 18.16 -27.67 17.73
N GLU A 232 19.18 -26.81 17.67
CA GLU A 232 18.98 -25.38 17.39
C GLU A 232 18.45 -25.09 15.98
N ILE A 233 18.81 -25.91 14.99
CA ILE A 233 18.23 -25.83 13.64
C ILE A 233 16.75 -26.24 13.64
N CYS A 234 16.35 -27.22 14.45
CA CYS A 234 14.93 -27.56 14.63
C CYS A 234 14.14 -26.40 15.26
N GLU A 235 14.69 -25.73 16.26
CA GLU A 235 14.09 -24.53 16.86
C GLU A 235 13.99 -23.38 15.85
N PHE A 236 15.04 -23.14 15.07
CA PHE A 236 15.01 -22.21 13.94
C PHE A 236 13.88 -22.52 12.97
N ARG A 237 13.67 -23.80 12.63
CA ARG A 237 12.62 -24.22 11.68
C ARG A 237 11.22 -23.90 12.21
N LYS A 238 10.99 -24.00 13.53
CA LYS A 238 9.73 -23.59 14.16
C LYS A 238 9.51 -22.07 14.00
N LEU A 239 10.54 -21.27 14.27
CA LEU A 239 10.49 -19.81 14.11
C LEU A 239 10.26 -19.41 12.65
N LEU A 240 10.93 -20.06 11.70
CA LEU A 240 10.75 -19.84 10.27
C LEU A 240 9.33 -20.24 9.81
N HIS A 241 8.79 -21.35 10.31
CA HIS A 241 7.43 -21.77 10.01
C HIS A 241 6.42 -20.75 10.51
N HIS A 242 6.60 -20.26 11.73
CA HIS A 242 5.75 -19.22 12.32
C HIS A 242 5.82 -17.91 11.53
N LEU A 243 7.02 -17.46 11.14
CA LEU A 243 7.20 -16.30 10.26
C LEU A 243 6.47 -16.48 8.93
N ASN A 244 6.63 -17.64 8.29
CA ASN A 244 6.00 -17.94 7.00
C ASN A 244 4.48 -18.10 7.10
N ALA A 245 3.94 -18.62 8.20
CA ALA A 245 2.52 -18.94 8.32
C ALA A 245 1.68 -17.78 8.87
N LYS A 246 2.21 -17.04 9.84
CA LYS A 246 1.50 -15.95 10.51
C LYS A 246 1.94 -14.59 9.98
N ILE A 247 3.23 -14.30 10.06
CA ILE A 247 3.78 -12.94 9.84
C ILE A 247 3.82 -12.57 8.36
N SER A 248 3.98 -13.55 7.47
CA SER A 248 4.02 -13.31 6.02
C SER A 248 2.68 -12.84 5.44
N LEU A 249 1.55 -13.21 6.06
CA LEU A 249 0.22 -12.91 5.55
C LEU A 249 -0.12 -11.40 5.53
N PRO A 250 -0.01 -10.65 6.65
CA PRO A 250 -0.30 -9.21 6.64
C PRO A 250 0.68 -8.46 5.72
N VAL A 251 1.95 -8.86 5.72
CA VAL A 251 2.98 -8.26 4.86
C VAL A 251 2.68 -8.52 3.39
N ALA A 252 2.20 -9.72 3.04
CA ALA A 252 1.80 -10.06 1.68
C ALA A 252 0.60 -9.21 1.22
N CYS A 253 -0.42 -9.02 2.06
CA CYS A 253 -1.55 -8.13 1.74
C CYS A 253 -1.08 -6.68 1.47
N LEU A 254 -0.20 -6.15 2.32
CA LEU A 254 0.35 -4.80 2.14
C LEU A 254 1.32 -4.70 0.95
N ALA A 255 2.09 -5.74 0.65
CA ALA A 255 2.95 -5.79 -0.52
C ALA A 255 2.12 -5.80 -1.81
N LEU A 256 1.00 -6.54 -1.85
CA LEU A 256 0.07 -6.54 -2.96
C LEU A 256 -0.58 -5.17 -3.16
N LEU A 257 -0.99 -4.53 -2.06
CA LEU A 257 -1.49 -3.16 -2.06
C LEU A 257 -0.47 -2.18 -2.68
N ASN A 258 0.78 -2.23 -2.21
CA ASN A 258 1.85 -1.37 -2.71
C ASN A 258 2.17 -1.61 -4.19
N LEU A 259 2.14 -2.86 -4.65
CA LEU A 259 2.28 -3.17 -6.07
C LEU A 259 1.14 -2.58 -6.88
N SER A 260 -0.11 -2.64 -6.37
CA SER A 260 -1.25 -2.04 -7.06
C SER A 260 -1.13 -0.52 -7.20
N TYR A 261 -0.65 0.19 -6.17
CA TYR A 261 -0.37 1.63 -6.24
C TYR A 261 0.77 1.95 -7.20
N MET A 262 1.82 1.12 -7.23
CA MET A 262 2.92 1.25 -8.19
C MET A 262 2.41 1.09 -9.63
N PHE A 263 1.64 0.04 -9.92
CA PHE A 263 1.07 -0.17 -11.26
C PHE A 263 0.13 0.96 -11.68
N SER A 264 -0.73 1.43 -10.77
CA SER A 264 -1.60 2.58 -11.04
C SER A 264 -0.79 3.83 -11.36
N SER A 265 0.31 4.08 -10.63
CA SER A 265 1.21 5.21 -10.87
C SER A 265 1.93 5.10 -12.22
N VAL A 266 2.31 3.90 -12.63
CA VAL A 266 2.90 3.63 -13.95
C VAL A 266 1.88 3.89 -15.07
N VAL A 267 0.62 3.49 -14.90
CA VAL A 267 -0.44 3.77 -15.88
C VAL A 267 -0.67 5.28 -16.03
N HIS A 268 -0.73 6.03 -14.93
CA HIS A 268 -0.78 7.49 -14.99
C HIS A 268 0.45 8.09 -15.69
N LEU A 269 1.64 7.54 -15.46
CA LEU A 269 2.86 7.97 -16.13
C LEU A 269 2.76 7.86 -17.66
N PHE A 270 2.12 6.80 -18.17
CA PHE A 270 1.92 6.60 -19.61
C PHE A 270 0.84 7.50 -20.20
N GLN A 271 -0.21 7.83 -19.45
CA GLN A 271 -1.30 8.69 -19.94
C GLN A 271 -0.86 10.16 -20.07
N ASP A 272 -0.04 10.64 -19.14
CA ASP A 272 0.43 12.03 -19.11
C ASP A 272 1.63 12.30 -20.04
N MET A 273 2.11 11.28 -20.76
CA MET A 273 3.33 11.30 -21.58
C MET A 273 3.27 12.30 -22.76
N ASN A 274 2.09 12.62 -23.26
CA ASN A 274 1.93 13.41 -24.49
C ASN A 274 1.79 14.92 -24.25
N SER A 275 1.74 15.42 -23.00
CA SER A 275 1.40 16.84 -22.76
C SER A 275 2.00 17.48 -21.50
N CYS A 276 2.92 16.82 -20.78
CA CYS A 276 3.26 17.26 -19.42
C CYS A 276 4.56 18.07 -19.27
N PRO A 277 4.55 19.13 -18.44
CA PRO A 277 5.77 19.81 -18.00
C PRO A 277 6.62 18.91 -17.09
N ILE A 278 7.95 19.01 -17.21
CA ILE A 278 8.96 18.17 -16.53
C ILE A 278 8.77 18.03 -15.00
N ARG A 279 8.14 19.03 -14.38
CA ARG A 279 7.83 19.04 -12.94
C ARG A 279 6.72 18.06 -12.55
N VAL A 280 5.68 17.86 -13.38
CA VAL A 280 4.61 16.90 -13.06
C VAL A 280 5.16 15.47 -13.20
N PHE A 281 5.93 15.25 -14.26
CA PHE A 281 6.61 13.99 -14.52
C PHE A 281 7.50 13.54 -13.35
N SER A 282 8.33 14.44 -12.80
CA SER A 282 9.23 14.08 -11.70
C SER A 282 8.48 13.64 -10.43
N TYR A 283 7.30 14.20 -10.14
CA TYR A 283 6.46 13.76 -9.02
C TYR A 283 5.90 12.36 -9.25
N THR A 284 5.42 12.04 -10.46
CA THR A 284 4.87 10.72 -10.77
C THR A 284 5.96 9.64 -10.72
N VAL A 285 7.16 9.93 -11.22
CA VAL A 285 8.32 9.02 -11.08
C VAL A 285 8.70 8.82 -9.62
N ALA A 286 8.77 9.90 -8.82
CA ALA A 286 9.07 9.80 -7.39
C ALA A 286 8.03 8.92 -6.66
N ASN A 287 6.75 9.02 -7.01
CA ASN A 287 5.69 8.17 -6.47
C ASN A 287 5.90 6.70 -6.83
N VAL A 288 6.16 6.38 -8.11
CA VAL A 288 6.46 5.02 -8.57
C VAL A 288 7.63 4.42 -7.78
N LEU A 289 8.72 5.18 -7.64
CA LEU A 289 9.90 4.75 -6.88
C LEU A 289 9.58 4.51 -5.41
N LEU A 290 8.77 5.36 -4.79
CA LEU A 290 8.40 5.26 -3.39
C LEU A 290 7.63 3.96 -3.10
N TRP A 291 6.62 3.64 -3.92
CA TRP A 291 5.85 2.40 -3.78
C TRP A 291 6.65 1.15 -4.18
N LEU A 292 7.52 1.27 -5.17
CA LEU A 292 8.40 0.18 -5.60
C LEU A 292 9.40 -0.20 -4.50
N VAL A 293 10.07 0.78 -3.88
CA VAL A 293 11.08 0.55 -2.84
C VAL A 293 10.48 -0.17 -1.64
N ILE A 294 9.32 0.28 -1.13
CA ILE A 294 8.69 -0.33 0.04
C ILE A 294 8.20 -1.75 -0.26
N SER A 295 7.70 -2.00 -1.47
CA SER A 295 7.29 -3.33 -1.90
C SER A 295 8.50 -4.27 -1.97
N LEU A 296 9.55 -3.88 -2.71
CA LEU A 296 10.76 -4.67 -2.91
C LEU A 296 11.50 -4.98 -1.61
N MET A 297 11.43 -4.09 -0.61
CA MET A 297 12.05 -4.31 0.70
C MET A 297 11.61 -5.65 1.32
N SER A 298 10.30 -5.91 1.36
CA SER A 298 9.74 -7.16 1.91
C SER A 298 10.20 -8.41 1.14
N PHE A 299 10.26 -8.33 -0.19
CA PHE A 299 10.71 -9.43 -1.04
C PHE A 299 12.22 -9.68 -0.90
N PHE A 300 13.02 -8.61 -0.80
CA PHE A 300 14.48 -8.72 -0.65
C PHE A 300 14.86 -9.40 0.66
N GLN A 301 14.16 -9.07 1.76
CA GLN A 301 14.41 -9.70 3.05
C GLN A 301 14.05 -11.19 3.05
N ALA A 302 12.91 -11.54 2.46
CA ALA A 302 12.54 -12.95 2.28
C ALA A 302 13.56 -13.71 1.41
N ALA A 303 13.98 -13.12 0.29
CA ALA A 303 14.96 -13.72 -0.61
C ALA A 303 16.33 -13.91 0.08
N SER A 304 16.78 -12.90 0.83
CA SER A 304 18.05 -12.95 1.57
C SER A 304 18.03 -14.04 2.64
N LEU A 305 16.93 -14.17 3.38
CA LEU A 305 16.74 -15.25 4.34
C LEU A 305 16.74 -16.63 3.67
N THR A 306 16.05 -16.79 2.53
CA THR A 306 16.08 -18.04 1.75
C THR A 306 17.49 -18.39 1.26
N ALA A 307 18.26 -17.39 0.80
CA ALA A 307 19.64 -17.60 0.38
C ALA A 307 20.51 -18.10 1.54
N SER A 308 20.38 -17.52 2.73
CA SER A 308 21.09 -17.98 3.92
C SER A 308 20.66 -19.38 4.38
N CYS A 309 19.37 -19.73 4.28
CA CYS A 309 18.92 -21.10 4.53
C CYS A 309 19.61 -22.12 3.60
N ARG A 310 19.67 -21.82 2.30
CA ARG A 310 20.37 -22.66 1.31
C ARG A 310 21.87 -22.74 1.60
N GLN A 311 22.48 -21.65 2.02
CA GLN A 311 23.91 -21.61 2.36
C GLN A 311 24.26 -22.44 3.61
N THR A 312 23.27 -22.78 4.44
CA THR A 312 23.46 -23.68 5.59
C THR A 312 23.21 -25.13 5.23
N GLN A 313 22.36 -25.43 4.25
CA GLN A 313 22.26 -26.78 3.69
C GLN A 313 23.61 -27.28 3.16
N THR A 314 24.38 -26.38 2.53
CA THR A 314 25.73 -26.69 2.03
C THR A 314 26.78 -26.81 3.14
N CYS A 315 26.45 -26.47 4.39
CA CYS A 315 27.37 -26.56 5.51
C CYS A 315 27.80 -28.00 5.82
N GLY A 316 26.92 -28.98 5.64
CA GLY A 316 27.27 -30.39 5.83
C GLY A 316 28.42 -30.83 4.92
N HIS A 317 28.41 -30.38 3.67
CA HIS A 317 29.50 -30.65 2.74
C HIS A 317 30.78 -29.87 3.10
N LEU A 318 30.65 -28.60 3.52
CA LEU A 318 31.78 -27.78 3.96
C LEU A 318 32.51 -28.35 5.19
N ILE A 319 31.81 -29.11 6.03
CA ILE A 319 32.37 -29.83 7.17
C ILE A 319 33.14 -31.07 6.71
N SER A 320 32.58 -31.83 5.76
CA SER A 320 33.22 -33.04 5.21
C SER A 320 34.57 -32.76 4.52
N ILE A 321 34.74 -31.57 3.93
CA ILE A 321 35.98 -31.18 3.24
C ILE A 321 37.05 -30.59 4.18
N ARG A 322 36.79 -30.43 5.48
CA ARG A 322 37.75 -29.89 6.48
C ARG A 322 38.21 -30.98 7.48
N PRO A 323 38.99 -31.98 7.02
CA PRO A 323 39.35 -33.15 7.84
C PRO A 323 40.20 -32.81 9.07
N PHE A 324 40.95 -31.70 9.05
CA PHE A 324 41.89 -31.35 10.12
C PHE A 324 41.24 -30.73 11.36
N VAL A 325 40.03 -30.19 11.24
CA VAL A 325 39.30 -29.57 12.37
C VAL A 325 38.46 -30.60 13.13
N HIS A 326 38.05 -31.69 12.47
CA HIS A 326 37.11 -32.68 13.00
C HIS A 326 37.77 -34.02 13.34
N ARG A 327 39.09 -34.04 13.55
CA ARG A 327 39.90 -35.26 13.75
C ARG A 327 39.45 -36.12 14.93
N ASN A 328 38.76 -35.53 15.93
CA ASN A 328 38.24 -36.21 17.11
C ASN A 328 36.73 -36.51 17.04
N THR A 329 36.03 -36.09 15.98
CA THR A 329 34.60 -36.38 15.78
C THR A 329 34.46 -37.69 15.05
N SER A 330 33.53 -38.56 15.49
CA SER A 330 33.33 -39.85 14.83
C SER A 330 32.86 -39.66 13.38
N SER A 331 33.30 -40.53 12.46
CA SER A 331 32.85 -40.50 11.07
C SER A 331 31.32 -40.69 10.94
N GLU A 332 30.71 -41.38 11.90
CA GLU A 332 29.26 -41.60 11.97
C GLU A 332 28.50 -40.30 12.29
N ASP A 333 28.98 -39.51 13.25
CA ASP A 333 28.40 -38.20 13.59
C ASP A 333 28.53 -37.23 12.41
N LEU A 334 29.67 -37.24 11.71
CA LEU A 334 29.91 -36.40 10.55
C LEU A 334 28.95 -36.70 9.40
N ASN A 335 28.74 -37.99 9.11
CA ASN A 335 27.80 -38.45 8.09
C ASN A 335 26.35 -38.12 8.48
N THR A 336 26.01 -38.22 9.76
CA THR A 336 24.69 -37.85 10.28
C THR A 336 24.43 -36.35 10.10
N VAL A 337 25.40 -35.49 10.43
CA VAL A 337 25.30 -34.04 10.20
C VAL A 337 25.19 -33.72 8.72
N LEU A 338 25.95 -34.41 7.86
CA LEU A 338 25.92 -34.20 6.42
C LEU A 338 24.56 -34.58 5.82
N LEU A 339 24.01 -35.74 6.20
CA LEU A 339 22.70 -36.20 5.78
C LEU A 339 21.59 -35.27 6.30
N TYR A 340 21.68 -34.85 7.55
CA TYR A 340 20.73 -33.88 8.10
C TYR A 340 20.82 -32.53 7.37
N ALA A 341 22.01 -31.97 7.21
CA ALA A 341 22.21 -30.68 6.56
C ALA A 341 21.73 -30.68 5.10
N SER A 342 22.00 -31.76 4.36
CA SER A 342 21.56 -31.89 2.96
C SER A 342 20.06 -32.14 2.80
N SER A 343 19.41 -32.78 3.79
CA SER A 343 17.96 -33.03 3.79
C SER A 343 17.12 -31.86 4.33
N LEU A 344 17.74 -30.87 4.98
CA LEU A 344 17.05 -29.66 5.42
C LEU A 344 16.44 -28.94 4.22
N ASN A 345 15.12 -28.74 4.19
CA ASN A 345 14.46 -27.90 3.20
C ASN A 345 13.83 -26.69 3.89
N MET A 346 14.55 -25.57 3.88
CA MET A 346 14.17 -24.34 4.58
C MET A 346 14.20 -23.17 3.59
N SER A 347 13.06 -22.50 3.43
CA SER A 347 12.91 -21.31 2.59
C SER A 347 11.94 -20.33 3.24
N ALA A 348 12.22 -19.04 3.12
CA ALA A 348 11.27 -18.00 3.48
C ALA A 348 10.20 -17.91 2.39
N LYS A 349 8.94 -17.81 2.80
CA LYS A 349 7.78 -17.80 1.93
C LYS A 349 6.98 -16.54 2.17
N LEU A 350 6.70 -15.81 1.09
CA LEU A 350 5.72 -14.73 1.05
C LEU A 350 4.63 -15.18 0.07
N PHE A 351 3.35 -14.97 0.39
CA PHE A 351 2.22 -15.57 -0.36
C PHE A 351 2.24 -17.10 -0.42
N ARG A 352 2.82 -17.78 0.58
CA ARG A 352 3.08 -19.24 0.58
C ARG A 352 4.00 -19.72 -0.57
N MET A 353 4.59 -18.81 -1.34
CA MET A 353 5.54 -19.12 -2.40
C MET A 353 6.98 -18.86 -1.92
N PRO A 354 7.94 -19.78 -2.18
CA PRO A 354 9.33 -19.55 -1.86
C PRO A 354 9.92 -18.46 -2.77
N ILE A 355 10.55 -17.45 -2.18
CA ILE A 355 11.18 -16.37 -2.96
C ILE A 355 12.64 -16.71 -3.19
N ASN A 356 13.05 -16.71 -4.48
CA ASN A 356 14.45 -16.82 -4.88
C ASN A 356 15.02 -15.45 -5.25
N ALA A 357 16.27 -15.19 -4.84
CA ALA A 357 16.97 -13.93 -5.11
C ALA A 357 17.16 -13.65 -6.62
N HIS A 358 17.31 -14.68 -7.45
CA HIS A 358 17.51 -14.53 -8.89
C HIS A 358 16.31 -13.88 -9.59
N TYR A 359 15.08 -14.31 -9.26
CA TYR A 359 13.88 -13.71 -9.85
C TYR A 359 13.68 -12.26 -9.39
N LEU A 360 13.99 -11.96 -8.13
CA LEU A 360 13.89 -10.60 -7.62
C LEU A 360 14.89 -9.65 -8.31
N CYS A 361 16.13 -10.10 -8.49
CA CYS A 361 17.14 -9.33 -9.21
C CYS A 361 16.70 -9.05 -10.65
N PHE A 362 16.10 -10.04 -11.32
CA PHE A 362 15.53 -9.87 -12.65
C PHE A 362 14.40 -8.83 -12.67
N VAL A 363 13.47 -8.86 -11.71
CA VAL A 363 12.38 -7.87 -11.61
C VAL A 363 12.93 -6.46 -11.38
N VAL A 364 13.92 -6.30 -10.50
CA VAL A 364 14.59 -5.01 -10.26
C VAL A 364 15.28 -4.52 -11.53
N PHE A 365 15.98 -5.40 -12.24
CA PHE A 365 16.65 -5.07 -13.48
C PHE A 365 15.66 -4.60 -14.56
N VAL A 366 14.56 -5.34 -14.76
CA VAL A 366 13.49 -4.95 -15.69
C VAL A 366 12.88 -3.60 -15.30
N SER A 367 12.68 -3.36 -14.01
CA SER A 367 12.14 -2.08 -13.50
C SER A 367 13.09 -0.92 -13.78
N ILE A 368 14.40 -1.09 -13.56
CA ILE A 368 15.42 -0.07 -13.85
C ILE A 368 15.51 0.17 -15.36
N LEU A 369 15.53 -0.88 -16.18
CA LEU A 369 15.52 -0.76 -17.64
C LEU A 369 14.30 0.00 -18.13
N ALA A 370 13.11 -0.30 -17.61
CA ALA A 370 11.88 0.41 -17.95
C ALA A 370 11.99 1.90 -17.59
N LEU A 371 12.46 2.23 -16.38
CA LEU A 371 12.64 3.61 -15.95
C LEU A 371 13.68 4.37 -16.77
N LEU A 372 14.81 3.74 -17.09
CA LEU A 372 15.86 4.35 -17.92
C LEU A 372 15.39 4.54 -19.36
N THR A 373 14.74 3.53 -19.95
CA THR A 373 14.16 3.62 -21.30
C THR A 373 13.14 4.75 -21.34
N PHE A 374 12.27 4.82 -20.34
CA PHE A 374 11.30 5.90 -20.22
C PHE A 374 11.97 7.28 -20.12
N GLY A 375 13.00 7.42 -19.27
CA GLY A 375 13.76 8.67 -19.13
C GLY A 375 14.45 9.10 -20.42
N MET A 376 15.01 8.16 -21.18
CA MET A 376 15.64 8.43 -22.48
C MET A 376 14.61 8.86 -23.54
N CYS A 377 13.46 8.19 -23.62
CA CYS A 377 12.37 8.58 -24.54
C CYS A 377 11.89 10.01 -24.24
N LEU A 378 11.79 10.39 -22.96
CA LEU A 378 11.41 11.75 -22.57
C LEU A 378 12.47 12.78 -22.95
N SER A 379 13.76 12.48 -22.75
CA SER A 379 14.86 13.38 -23.10
C SER A 379 14.91 13.68 -24.61
N LEU A 380 14.58 12.68 -25.45
CA LEU A 380 14.50 12.86 -26.90
C LEU A 380 13.29 13.72 -27.30
N ALA A 381 12.14 13.55 -26.65
CA ALA A 381 10.96 14.37 -26.88
C ALA A 381 11.22 15.85 -26.55
N ILE A 382 11.94 16.13 -25.46
CA ILE A 382 12.28 17.50 -25.05
C ILE A 382 13.38 18.12 -25.94
N GLY A 383 14.31 17.32 -26.46
CA GLY A 383 15.39 17.79 -27.33
C GLY A 383 14.98 18.07 -28.79
N GLY A 384 13.77 17.67 -29.19
CA GLY A 384 13.21 17.94 -30.52
C GLY A 384 12.55 19.32 -30.66
N ASP A 385 12.30 20.03 -29.55
CA ASP A 385 11.64 21.34 -29.50
C ASP A 385 12.63 22.52 -29.39
N VAL A 386 13.80 22.41 -30.03
CA VAL A 386 14.70 23.57 -30.21
C VAL A 386 14.80 23.90 -31.71
N PRO A 387 14.33 25.08 -32.16
CA PRO A 387 14.41 25.50 -33.55
C PRO A 387 15.85 25.73 -34.04
#